data_AF-A0A0P0P1U9-F1
#
_entry.id   AF-A0A0P0P1U9-F1
#
_cell.length_a   1.000
_cell.length_b   1.000
_cell.length_c   1.000
_cell.angle_alpha   90.00
_cell.angle_beta   90.00
_cell.angle_gamma   90.00
#
_symmetry.space_group_name_H-M   'P 1'
#
loop_
_entity.id
_entity.type
_entity.pdbx_description
1 polymer ?
#
loop_
_entity_poly.entity_id
_entity_poly.type
_entity_poly.pdbx_seq_one_letter_code
_entity_poly.pdbx_strand_id
1 'polypeptide(L)' 'MRTDDLTAASNIYVGTGYSNVGWLAGRVSDVVSGINVTPADKLRLEGYMAWKNGLASKLPPDHPFARRRP' A
#
# COMPACT_ATOMS: atom_id res chain seq x y z
N MET A 1 18.39 8.78 11.62
CA MET A 1 18.14 8.64 10.17
C MET A 1 18.87 9.79 9.49
N ARG A 2 19.94 9.48 8.77
CA ARG A 2 20.78 10.49 8.10
C ARG A 2 20.07 10.96 6.82
N THR A 3 19.96 12.26 6.64
CA THR A 3 19.19 12.92 5.56
C THR A 3 19.97 13.05 4.26
N ASP A 4 21.17 12.49 4.23
CA ASP A 4 22.21 12.64 3.20
C ASP A 4 22.07 11.62 2.05
N ASP A 5 21.25 10.57 2.20
CA ASP A 5 21.00 9.56 1.16
C ASP A 5 19.82 9.90 0.22
N LEU A 6 19.27 11.12 0.28
CA LEU A 6 18.17 11.56 -0.60
C LEU A 6 18.62 11.99 -2.01
N THR A 7 19.91 11.88 -2.34
CA THR A 7 20.47 12.32 -3.63
C THR A 7 20.09 11.42 -4.82
N ALA A 8 19.30 10.37 -4.61
CA ALA A 8 18.63 9.60 -5.65
C ALA A 8 17.15 9.30 -5.33
N ALA A 9 16.50 10.08 -4.45
CA ALA A 9 15.07 9.93 -4.20
C ALA A 9 14.29 10.41 -5.45
N SER A 10 14.00 9.46 -6.34
CA SER A 10 13.06 9.65 -7.44
C SER A 10 11.75 10.20 -6.87
N ASN A 11 11.26 11.32 -7.40
CA ASN A 11 10.01 11.93 -6.97
C ASN A 11 8.91 10.86 -6.83
N ILE A 12 8.23 10.82 -5.68
CA ILE A 12 7.09 9.92 -5.45
C ILE A 12 5.85 10.61 -5.99
N TYR A 13 5.42 10.19 -7.18
CA TYR A 13 4.19 10.65 -7.81
C TYR A 13 3.03 9.73 -7.43
N VAL A 14 1.94 10.30 -6.90
CA VAL A 14 0.69 9.57 -6.61
C VAL A 14 -0.44 10.18 -7.43
N GLY A 15 -1.10 9.36 -8.24
CA GLY A 15 -2.21 9.80 -9.09
C GLY A 15 -1.81 10.67 -10.29
N THR A 16 -0.51 10.78 -10.58
CA THR A 16 0.04 11.55 -11.69
C THR A 16 1.11 10.72 -12.43
N GLY A 17 1.26 10.96 -13.73
CA GLY A 17 2.29 10.38 -14.57
C GLY A 17 3.50 11.32 -14.71
N TYR A 18 4.64 10.76 -15.12
CA TYR A 18 5.85 11.55 -15.45
C TYR A 18 5.69 12.38 -16.74
N SER A 19 4.75 12.00 -17.61
CA SER A 19 4.34 12.74 -18.81
C SER A 19 2.86 13.10 -18.73
N ASN A 20 2.40 14.09 -19.52
CA ASN A 20 1.06 14.70 -19.50
C ASN A 20 -0.12 13.77 -19.87
N VAL A 21 -0.02 12.46 -19.61
CA VAL A 21 -1.04 11.46 -19.96
C VAL A 21 -1.19 10.45 -18.81
N GLY A 22 -2.44 10.14 -18.42
CA GLY A 22 -2.73 9.04 -17.49
C GLY A 22 -2.83 9.43 -16.01
N TRP A 23 -3.59 10.48 -15.69
CA TRP A 23 -3.91 10.86 -14.31
C TRP A 23 -4.89 9.85 -13.70
N LEU A 24 -4.76 9.59 -12.40
CA LEU A 24 -5.75 8.80 -11.68
C LEU A 24 -7.09 9.54 -11.70
N ALA A 25 -8.07 8.99 -12.41
CA ALA A 25 -9.47 9.39 -12.32
C ALA A 25 -10.14 8.62 -11.17
N GLY A 26 -9.90 9.06 -9.94
CA GLY A 26 -10.38 8.35 -8.75
C GLY A 26 -9.82 8.90 -7.44
N ARG A 27 -10.02 8.16 -6.36
CA ARG A 27 -9.50 8.49 -5.02
C ARG A 27 -8.51 7.44 -4.57
N VAL A 28 -7.41 7.89 -3.97
CA VAL A 28 -6.53 7.04 -3.17
C VAL A 28 -6.96 7.19 -1.72
N SER A 29 -7.30 6.09 -1.06
CA SER A 29 -7.66 6.10 0.37
C SER A 29 -6.41 6.09 1.26
N ASP A 30 -5.40 5.30 0.92
CA ASP A 30 -4.18 5.13 1.69
C ASP A 30 -2.99 4.74 0.78
N VAL A 31 -1.78 5.19 1.14
CA VAL A 31 -0.50 4.75 0.54
C VAL A 31 0.43 4.33 1.66
N VAL A 32 1.02 3.12 1.55
CA VAL A 32 2.00 2.61 2.52
C VAL A 32 3.22 2.08 1.77
N SER A 33 4.40 2.45 2.24
CA SER A 33 5.68 1.93 1.79
C SER A 33 6.45 1.34 2.98
N GLY A 34 7.34 0.39 2.71
CA GLY A 34 8.15 -0.27 3.73
C GLY A 34 9.44 -0.79 3.13
N ILE A 35 10.46 -0.95 3.97
CA ILE A 35 11.76 -1.54 3.61
C ILE A 35 11.88 -2.86 4.37
N ASN A 36 12.43 -3.90 3.72
CA ASN A 36 12.60 -5.24 4.30
C ASN A 36 11.29 -5.89 4.79
N VAL A 37 10.20 -5.71 4.05
CA VAL A 37 8.89 -6.29 4.38
C VAL A 37 8.90 -7.81 4.17
N THR A 38 8.61 -8.59 5.22
CA THR A 38 8.50 -10.05 5.10
C THR A 38 7.15 -10.47 4.50
N PRO A 39 7.01 -11.70 3.97
CA PRO A 39 5.72 -12.21 3.50
C PRO A 39 4.64 -12.18 4.59
N ALA A 40 5.00 -12.45 5.85
CA ALA A 40 4.08 -12.40 6.97
C ALA A 40 3.61 -10.96 7.25
N ASP A 41 4.52 -9.99 7.21
CA ASP A 41 4.19 -8.57 7.38
C ASP A 41 3.27 -8.07 6.26
N LYS A 42 3.53 -8.50 5.02
CA LYS A 42 2.67 -8.19 3.87
C LYS A 42 1.24 -8.69 4.09
N LEU A 43 1.05 -9.96 4.48
CA LEU A 43 -0.28 -10.50 4.76
C LEU A 43 -0.97 -9.76 5.91
N ARG A 44 -0.21 -9.36 6.94
CA ARG A 44 -0.72 -8.57 8.06
C ARG A 44 -1.18 -7.19 7.63
N LEU A 45 -0.40 -6.52 6.79
CA LEU A 45 -0.72 -5.21 6.23
C LEU A 45 -1.94 -5.26 5.31
N GLU A 46 -2.01 -6.23 4.40
CA GLU A 46 -3.16 -6.44 3.50
C GLU A 46 -4.43 -6.72 4.30
N GLY A 47 -4.36 -7.59 5.31
CA GLY A 47 -5.46 -7.84 6.23
C GLY A 47 -5.90 -6.57 6.95
N TYR A 48 -4.97 -5.81 7.52
CA TYR A 48 -5.28 -4.59 8.25
C TYR A 48 -5.97 -3.57 7.35
N MET A 49 -5.43 -3.35 6.15
CA MET A 49 -5.98 -2.39 5.18
C MET A 49 -7.37 -2.80 4.70
N ALA A 50 -7.59 -4.09 4.43
CA ALA A 50 -8.90 -4.59 4.04
C ALA A 50 -9.93 -4.34 5.14
N TRP A 51 -9.59 -4.61 6.40
CA TRP A 51 -10.50 -4.37 7.52
C TRP A 51 -10.74 -2.89 7.82
N LYS A 52 -9.69 -2.06 7.76
CA LYS A 52 -9.79 -0.60 7.94
C LYS A 52 -10.72 0.04 6.92
N ASN A 53 -10.62 -0.39 5.66
CA ASN A 53 -11.38 0.16 4.54
C ASN A 53 -12.71 -0.58 4.27
N GLY A 54 -13.10 -1.55 5.11
CA GLY A 54 -14.36 -2.29 4.93
C GLY A 54 -14.38 -3.28 3.76
N LEU A 55 -13.20 -3.69 3.28
CA LEU A 55 -12.98 -4.60 2.15
C LEU A 55 -12.62 -6.04 2.58
N ALA A 56 -12.75 -6.39 3.86
CA ALA A 56 -12.39 -7.73 4.36
C ALA A 56 -13.11 -8.88 3.61
N SER A 57 -14.35 -8.67 3.17
CA SER A 57 -15.12 -9.63 2.37
C SER A 57 -14.61 -9.83 0.94
N LYS A 58 -13.67 -8.99 0.49
CA LYS A 58 -13.00 -9.09 -0.82
C LYS A 58 -11.68 -9.84 -0.75
N LEU A 59 -11.21 -10.20 0.44
CA LEU A 59 -10.01 -11.03 0.58
C LEU A 59 -10.28 -12.47 0.10
N PRO A 60 -9.27 -13.14 -0.48
CA PRO A 60 -9.35 -14.58 -0.76
C PRO A 60 -9.72 -15.38 0.50
N PRO A 61 -10.51 -16.47 0.38
CA PRO A 61 -10.94 -17.26 1.54
C PRO A 61 -9.78 -17.89 2.35
N ASP A 62 -8.64 -18.12 1.72
CA ASP A 62 -7.40 -18.66 2.27
C ASP A 62 -6.49 -17.58 2.90
N HIS A 63 -6.83 -16.31 2.77
CA HIS A 63 -6.08 -15.23 3.42
C HIS A 63 -6.22 -15.33 4.95
N PRO A 64 -5.12 -15.31 5.73
CA PRO A 64 -5.15 -15.57 7.18
C PRO A 64 -6.04 -14.59 7.97
N PHE A 65 -6.27 -13.40 7.41
CA PHE A 65 -7.10 -12.35 8.02
C PHE A 65 -8.46 -12.15 7.33
N ALA A 66 -8.92 -13.09 6.50
CA ALA A 66 -10.22 -12.98 5.82
C ALA A 66 -11.42 -12.97 6.79
N ARG A 67 -11.29 -13.67 7.93
CA ARG A 67 -12.38 -13.83 8.91
C ARG A 67 -12.13 -13.11 10.23
N ARG A 68 -10.90 -12.66 10.47
CA ARG A 68 -10.51 -11.98 11.70
C ARG A 68 -9.48 -10.90 11.39
N ARG A 69 -9.63 -9.75 12.04
CA ARG A 69 -8.66 -8.64 11.98
C ARG A 69 -7.28 -9.11 12.46
N PRO A 70 -6.18 -8.65 11.84
CA PRO A 70 -4.83 -8.94 12.32
C PRO A 70 -4.54 -8.54 13.76
#